data_AF-A0A8X7S690-F1
#
_entry.id   AF-A0A8X7S690-F1
#
_cell.length_a   1.000
_cell.length_b   1.000
_cell.length_c   1.000
_cell.angle_alpha   90.00
_cell.angle_beta   90.00
_cell.angle_gamma   90.00
#
_symmetry.space_group_name_H-M   'P 1'
#
loop_
_entity.id
_entity.type
_entity.pdbx_description
1 polymer ?
#
loop_
_entity_poly.entity_id
_entity_poly.type
_entity_poly.pdbx_seq_one_letter_code
_entity_poly.pdbx_strand_id
1 'polypeptide(L)'
;MCLDSPVGRQCVSKEDYALIKRKGLAVVDCSWARLTDVPFAKLRCTAPRLLPWLVEANPVNYGRPCELSCVEALSAALILCGEEEIANLLLGKFKWGHAFLSLNKDILKEYSKCENSAEIISVQNSWLTQQTQIQNNQLPSKNMLGMKEDVGAMQKQI
;
A
#
# COMPACT_ATOMS: atom_id res chain seq x y z
N MET A 1 -11.54 -3.91 10.01
CA MET A 1 -10.39 -3.02 9.75
C MET A 1 -10.70 -2.20 8.51
N CYS A 2 -10.31 -0.92 8.45
CA CYS A 2 -10.51 -0.14 7.24
C CYS A 2 -9.23 0.50 6.72
N LEU A 3 -9.07 0.43 5.41
CA LEU A 3 -7.96 0.99 4.64
C LEU A 3 -8.34 2.39 4.11
N ASP A 4 -7.33 3.14 3.68
CA ASP A 4 -7.45 4.44 3.00
C ASP A 4 -8.22 5.51 3.79
N SER A 5 -8.12 5.42 5.12
CA SER A 5 -8.63 6.45 6.02
C SER A 5 -7.50 7.43 6.37
N PRO A 6 -7.68 8.75 6.16
CA PRO A 6 -6.66 9.76 6.44
C PRO A 6 -6.36 9.93 7.94
N VAL A 7 -7.08 9.20 8.80
CA VAL A 7 -6.86 9.18 10.26
C VAL A 7 -6.09 7.94 10.73
N GLY A 8 -5.68 7.07 9.81
CA GLY A 8 -4.80 5.93 10.12
C GLY A 8 -3.46 6.41 10.65
N ARG A 9 -2.94 5.72 11.67
CA ARG A 9 -1.60 5.99 12.26
C ARG A 9 -0.69 4.77 12.29
N GLN A 10 -1.20 3.62 11.84
CA GLN A 10 -0.52 2.34 11.84
C GLN A 10 -0.64 1.76 10.44
N CYS A 11 0.46 1.25 9.91
CA CYS A 11 0.47 0.46 8.69
C CYS A 11 -0.12 -0.93 8.96
N VAL A 12 -0.79 -1.49 7.96
CA VAL A 12 -1.22 -2.89 8.00
C VAL A 12 0.00 -3.79 8.20
N SER A 13 -0.12 -4.76 9.11
CA SER A 13 0.90 -5.79 9.34
C SER A 13 0.25 -7.11 9.77
N LYS A 14 1.04 -8.15 10.04
CA LYS A 14 0.54 -9.46 10.49
C LYS A 14 -0.28 -9.39 11.78
N GLU A 15 -0.04 -8.39 12.63
CA GLU A 15 -0.80 -8.17 13.86
C GLU A 15 -2.31 -8.00 13.59
N ASP A 16 -2.67 -7.54 12.40
CA ASP A 16 -4.05 -7.31 11.99
C ASP A 16 -4.79 -8.57 11.54
N TYR A 17 -4.10 -9.71 11.37
CA TYR A 17 -4.69 -10.97 10.93
C TYR A 17 -5.91 -11.36 11.76
N ALA A 18 -5.77 -11.38 13.09
CA ALA A 18 -6.84 -11.76 14.00
C ALA A 18 -8.02 -10.79 13.95
N LEU A 19 -7.75 -9.51 13.66
CA LEU A 19 -8.77 -8.48 13.52
C LEU A 19 -9.56 -8.65 12.21
N ILE A 20 -8.87 -8.89 11.10
CA ILE A 20 -9.48 -9.15 9.78
C ILE A 20 -10.36 -10.40 9.87
N LYS A 21 -9.85 -11.49 10.46
CA LYS A 21 -10.60 -12.74 10.57
C LYS A 21 -11.89 -12.61 11.39
N ARG A 22 -11.89 -11.75 12.42
CA ARG A 22 -13.04 -11.55 13.32
C ARG A 22 -14.02 -10.49 12.85
N LYS A 23 -13.55 -9.41 12.23
CA LYS A 23 -14.36 -8.22 11.93
C LYS A 23 -14.40 -7.85 10.45
N GLY A 24 -13.66 -8.56 9.61
CA GLY A 24 -13.53 -8.28 8.19
C GLY A 24 -12.58 -7.12 7.87
N LEU A 25 -12.34 -6.97 6.57
CA LEU A 25 -11.57 -5.92 5.94
C LEU A 25 -12.49 -5.08 5.06
N ALA A 26 -12.36 -3.76 5.15
CA ALA A 26 -13.07 -2.81 4.32
C ALA A 26 -12.10 -1.81 3.69
N VAL A 27 -12.43 -1.33 2.51
CA VAL A 27 -11.71 -0.26 1.81
C VAL A 27 -12.69 0.86 1.51
N VAL A 28 -12.24 2.11 1.57
CA VAL A 28 -13.07 3.26 1.22
C VAL A 28 -12.97 3.46 -0.30
N ASP A 29 -14.04 3.11 -1.01
CA ASP A 29 -14.12 3.33 -2.46
C ASP A 29 -14.50 4.78 -2.77
N CYS A 30 -13.51 5.55 -3.20
CA CYS A 30 -13.71 6.89 -3.71
C CYS A 30 -12.71 7.17 -4.84
N SER A 31 -13.11 8.01 -5.80
CA SER A 31 -12.13 8.53 -6.74
C SER A 31 -11.14 9.43 -6.01
N TRP A 32 -9.84 9.33 -6.36
CA TRP A 32 -8.79 10.20 -5.83
C TRP A 32 -9.17 11.70 -5.91
N ALA A 33 -9.91 12.09 -6.96
CA ALA A 33 -10.40 13.45 -7.16
C ALA A 33 -11.43 13.94 -6.12
N ARG A 34 -11.99 13.05 -5.29
CA ARG A 34 -13.10 13.35 -4.37
C ARG A 34 -12.86 12.90 -2.94
N LEU A 35 -11.62 12.59 -2.58
CA LEU A 35 -11.25 12.22 -1.21
C LEU A 35 -11.68 13.27 -0.18
N THR A 36 -11.60 14.56 -0.53
CA THR A 36 -12.02 15.67 0.34
C THR A 36 -13.52 15.70 0.61
N ASP A 37 -14.33 15.08 -0.26
CA ASP A 37 -15.78 15.04 -0.14
C ASP A 37 -16.25 13.87 0.74
N VAL A 38 -15.36 12.91 1.04
CA VAL A 38 -15.72 11.73 1.81
C VAL A 38 -15.93 12.13 3.27
N PRO A 39 -17.12 11.90 3.84
CA PRO A 39 -17.39 12.24 5.22
C PRO A 39 -16.76 11.19 6.14
N PHE A 40 -15.43 11.19 6.27
CA PHE A 40 -14.68 10.24 7.10
C PHE A 40 -15.16 10.21 8.56
N ALA A 41 -15.60 11.34 9.09
CA ALA A 41 -16.19 11.45 10.43
C ALA A 41 -17.50 10.63 10.61
N LYS A 42 -18.20 10.31 9.51
CA LYS A 42 -19.42 9.49 9.53
C LYS A 42 -19.14 8.01 9.28
N LEU A 43 -17.95 7.67 8.76
CA LEU A 43 -17.57 6.29 8.55
C LEU A 43 -17.24 5.65 9.90
N ARG A 44 -17.97 4.59 10.25
CA ARG A 44 -17.66 3.78 11.44
C ARG A 44 -16.44 2.92 11.16
N CYS A 45 -15.27 3.53 11.16
CA CYS A 45 -14.02 2.80 11.00
C CYS A 45 -13.43 2.39 12.36
N THR A 46 -13.63 1.13 12.72
CA THR A 46 -12.87 0.50 13.80
C THR A 46 -11.51 0.04 13.28
N ALA A 47 -10.44 0.58 13.86
CA ALA A 47 -9.04 0.34 13.51
C ALA A 47 -8.69 0.78 12.07
N PRO A 48 -8.51 2.09 11.84
CA PRO A 48 -7.98 2.59 10.58
C PRO A 48 -6.52 2.17 10.42
N ARG A 49 -6.18 1.67 9.23
CA ARG A 49 -4.82 1.32 8.84
C ARG A 49 -4.43 2.02 7.54
N LEU A 50 -3.14 2.28 7.42
CA LEU A 50 -2.51 2.75 6.20
C LEU A 50 -1.88 1.57 5.48
N LEU A 51 -1.77 1.66 4.16
CA LEU A 51 -0.97 0.70 3.41
C LEU A 51 0.48 1.18 3.33
N PRO A 52 1.45 0.26 3.39
CA PRO A 52 2.83 0.61 3.13
C PRO A 52 3.04 0.97 1.66
N TRP A 53 4.22 1.52 1.36
CA TRP A 53 4.61 1.89 0.01
C TRP A 53 4.57 0.67 -0.91
N LEU A 54 3.77 0.79 -1.96
CA LEU A 54 3.55 -0.17 -3.02
C LEU A 54 3.23 0.59 -4.30
N VAL A 55 3.48 -0.04 -5.44
CA VAL A 55 3.28 0.56 -6.77
C VAL A 55 2.05 -0.04 -7.43
N GLU A 56 1.21 0.83 -7.97
CA GLU A 56 0.01 0.44 -8.71
C GLU A 56 0.39 -0.19 -10.06
N ALA A 57 -0.25 -1.31 -10.39
CA ALA A 57 -0.06 -2.03 -11.64
C ALA A 57 -1.29 -1.98 -12.56
N ASN A 58 -2.33 -1.26 -12.16
CA ASN A 58 -3.50 -1.09 -12.99
C ASN A 58 -3.14 -0.35 -14.30
N PRO A 59 -3.85 -0.57 -15.43
CA PRO A 59 -3.52 0.05 -16.71
C PRO A 59 -3.73 1.57 -16.80
N VAL A 60 -4.50 2.16 -15.87
CA VAL A 60 -4.87 3.58 -15.88
C VAL A 60 -3.77 4.43 -15.25
N ASN A 61 -3.16 3.94 -14.18
CA ASN A 61 -2.23 4.65 -13.30
C ASN A 61 -0.92 3.88 -13.11
N TYR A 62 -0.58 2.99 -14.05
CA TYR A 62 0.57 2.10 -13.95
C TYR A 62 1.84 2.84 -13.50
N GLY A 63 2.50 2.31 -12.48
CA GLY A 63 3.77 2.83 -11.98
C GLY A 63 3.63 3.96 -10.95
N ARG A 64 2.41 4.38 -10.60
CA ARG A 64 2.21 5.38 -9.54
C ARG A 64 2.35 4.75 -8.15
N PRO A 65 3.19 5.30 -7.27
CA PRO A 65 3.33 4.81 -5.91
C PRO A 65 2.16 5.27 -5.04
N CYS A 66 1.76 4.43 -4.09
CA CYS A 66 0.75 4.72 -3.07
C CYS A 66 -0.67 5.10 -3.59
N GLU A 67 -0.92 5.03 -4.90
CA GLU A 67 -2.22 5.37 -5.51
C GLU A 67 -3.09 4.14 -5.83
N LEU A 68 -2.86 3.03 -5.13
CA LEU A 68 -3.48 1.72 -5.38
C LEU A 68 -5.01 1.79 -5.57
N SER A 69 -5.51 1.00 -6.53
CA SER A 69 -6.95 0.76 -6.67
C SER A 69 -7.50 0.00 -5.47
N CYS A 70 -8.82 0.08 -5.24
CA CYS A 70 -9.47 -0.63 -4.13
C CYS A 70 -9.17 -2.12 -4.09
N VAL A 71 -9.07 -2.79 -5.25
CA VAL A 71 -8.75 -4.22 -5.31
C VAL A 71 -7.29 -4.48 -4.95
N GLU A 72 -6.36 -3.63 -5.39
CA GLU A 72 -4.94 -3.75 -5.04
C GLU A 72 -4.72 -3.45 -3.55
N ALA A 73 -5.40 -2.43 -3.01
CA ALA A 73 -5.38 -2.09 -1.59
C ALA A 73 -5.86 -3.26 -0.70
N LEU A 74 -7.01 -3.85 -1.05
CA LEU A 74 -7.53 -5.04 -0.36
C LEU A 74 -6.56 -6.23 -0.47
N SER A 75 -6.03 -6.48 -1.66
CA SER A 75 -5.13 -7.60 -1.91
C SER A 75 -3.80 -7.43 -1.18
N ALA A 76 -3.24 -6.22 -1.16
CA ALA A 76 -2.05 -5.87 -0.41
C ALA A 76 -2.24 -6.13 1.09
N ALA A 77 -3.33 -5.65 1.68
CA ALA A 77 -3.61 -5.87 3.09
C ALA A 77 -3.75 -7.37 3.44
N LEU A 78 -4.38 -8.15 2.55
CA LEU A 78 -4.48 -9.61 2.72
C LEU A 78 -3.11 -10.28 2.67
N ILE A 79 -2.25 -9.93 1.71
CA ILE A 79 -0.88 -10.46 1.60
C ILE A 79 -0.07 -10.13 2.85
N LEU A 80 -0.12 -8.88 3.32
CA LEU A 80 0.59 -8.42 4.52
C LEU A 80 0.14 -9.17 5.79
N CYS A 81 -1.12 -9.64 5.80
CA CYS A 81 -1.66 -10.44 6.90
C CYS A 81 -1.48 -11.95 6.69
N GLY A 82 -0.84 -12.40 5.60
CA GLY A 82 -0.61 -13.82 5.31
C GLY A 82 -1.73 -14.54 4.55
N GLU A 83 -2.76 -13.84 4.08
CA GLU A 83 -3.89 -14.39 3.30
C GLU A 83 -3.63 -14.25 1.78
N GLU A 84 -2.48 -14.75 1.33
CA GLU A 84 -2.01 -14.60 -0.07
C GLU A 84 -2.94 -15.31 -1.07
N GLU A 85 -3.52 -16.45 -0.70
CA GLU A 85 -4.45 -17.20 -1.56
C GLU A 85 -5.71 -16.37 -1.89
N ILE A 86 -6.27 -15.68 -0.90
CA ILE A 86 -7.44 -14.82 -1.07
C ILE A 86 -7.07 -13.61 -1.94
N ALA A 87 -5.90 -13.00 -1.71
CA ALA A 87 -5.41 -11.91 -2.54
C ALA A 87 -5.25 -12.32 -4.01
N ASN A 88 -4.69 -13.50 -4.26
CA ASN A 88 -4.56 -14.07 -5.60
C ASN A 88 -5.91 -14.31 -6.27
N LEU A 89 -6.92 -14.77 -5.53
CA LEU A 89 -8.28 -14.94 -6.04
C LEU A 89 -8.95 -13.61 -6.42
N LEU A 90 -8.73 -12.54 -5.65
CA LEU A 90 -9.24 -11.20 -5.95
C LEU A 90 -8.58 -10.64 -7.21
N LEU A 91 -7.25 -10.63 -7.26
CA LEU A 91 -6.48 -10.13 -8.40
C LEU A 91 -6.71 -10.96 -9.66
N GLY A 92 -6.94 -12.27 -9.52
CA GLY A 92 -7.24 -13.18 -10.63
C GLY A 92 -8.53 -12.87 -11.39
N LYS A 93 -9.42 -12.02 -10.84
CA LYS A 93 -10.58 -11.50 -11.58
C LYS A 93 -10.21 -10.47 -12.64
N PHE A 94 -9.01 -9.93 -12.57
CA PHE A 94 -8.50 -8.89 -13.46
C PHE A 94 -7.39 -9.44 -14.34
N LYS A 95 -7.49 -9.24 -15.65
CA LYS A 95 -6.46 -9.73 -16.59
C LYS A 95 -5.05 -9.21 -16.25
N TRP A 96 -4.96 -8.00 -15.70
CA TRP A 96 -3.73 -7.35 -15.28
C TRP A 96 -3.35 -7.61 -13.82
N GLY A 97 -4.18 -8.28 -13.02
CA GLY A 97 -3.97 -8.38 -11.56
C GLY A 97 -2.66 -9.08 -11.17
N HIS A 98 -2.17 -10.01 -12.00
CA HIS A 98 -0.87 -10.66 -11.80
C HIS A 98 0.32 -9.67 -11.90
N ALA A 99 0.14 -8.56 -12.61
CA ALA A 99 1.17 -7.53 -12.75
C ALA A 99 1.44 -6.83 -11.41
N PHE A 100 0.41 -6.67 -10.56
CA PHE A 100 0.57 -6.08 -9.23
C PHE A 100 1.55 -6.88 -8.35
N LEU A 101 1.36 -8.20 -8.31
CA LEU A 101 2.22 -9.10 -7.55
C LEU A 101 3.63 -9.14 -8.14
N SER A 102 3.74 -9.12 -9.46
CA SER A 102 5.04 -9.16 -10.15
C SER A 102 5.84 -7.88 -9.91
N LEU A 103 5.17 -6.72 -9.96
CA LEU A 103 5.76 -5.40 -9.76
C LEU A 103 6.25 -5.20 -8.33
N ASN A 104 5.48 -5.68 -7.35
CA ASN A 104 5.78 -5.49 -5.92
C ASN A 104 6.44 -6.72 -5.27
N LYS A 105 6.84 -7.73 -6.05
CA LYS A 105 7.27 -9.04 -5.54
C LYS A 105 8.35 -8.94 -4.45
N ASP A 106 9.39 -8.16 -4.71
CA ASP A 106 10.56 -8.11 -3.84
C ASP A 106 10.23 -7.38 -2.52
N ILE A 107 9.53 -6.25 -2.59
CA ILE A 107 9.14 -5.49 -1.40
C ILE A 107 8.07 -6.23 -0.57
N LEU A 108 7.11 -6.91 -1.22
CA LEU A 108 6.13 -7.76 -0.52
C LEU A 108 6.81 -8.92 0.21
N LYS A 109 7.88 -9.48 -0.35
CA LYS A 109 8.69 -10.53 0.30
C LYS A 109 9.44 -10.01 1.53
N GLU A 110 9.86 -8.76 1.53
CA GLU A 110 10.47 -8.16 2.73
C GLU A 110 9.41 -7.82 3.78
N TYR A 111 8.25 -7.29 3.36
CA TYR A 111 7.14 -7.04 4.28
C TYR A 111 6.58 -8.32 4.91
N SER A 112 6.60 -9.46 4.21
CA SER A 112 6.12 -10.74 4.77
C SER A 112 6.98 -11.26 5.94
N LYS A 113 8.16 -10.69 6.16
CA LYS A 113 9.02 -10.98 7.32
C LYS A 113 8.69 -10.10 8.53
N CYS A 114 7.93 -9.03 8.34
CA CYS A 114 7.59 -8.07 9.39
C CYS A 114 6.38 -8.57 10.21
N GLU A 115 6.40 -8.29 11.51
CA GLU A 115 5.33 -8.68 12.44
C GLU A 115 4.41 -7.51 12.83
N ASN A 116 4.93 -6.27 12.80
CA ASN A 116 4.22 -5.09 13.27
C ASN A 116 4.39 -3.88 12.33
N SER A 117 3.55 -2.86 12.53
CA SER A 117 3.61 -1.62 11.75
C SER A 117 4.98 -0.93 11.74
N ALA A 118 5.76 -0.99 12.81
CA ALA A 118 7.04 -0.28 12.88
C ALA A 118 8.10 -0.94 12.00
N GLU A 119 8.13 -2.28 11.96
CA GLU A 119 9.00 -3.05 11.08
C GLU A 119 8.68 -2.81 9.62
N ILE A 120 7.39 -2.79 9.26
CA ILE A 120 6.92 -2.45 7.91
C ILE A 120 7.47 -1.08 7.47
N ILE A 121 7.32 -0.06 8.31
CA ILE A 121 7.82 1.30 8.03
C ILE A 121 9.35 1.32 7.91
N SER A 122 10.06 0.56 8.76
CA SER A 122 11.52 0.47 8.69
C SER A 122 11.98 -0.15 7.37
N VAL A 123 11.40 -1.29 6.97
CA VAL A 123 11.70 -1.96 5.69
C VAL A 123 11.40 -1.05 4.51
N GLN A 124 10.25 -0.38 4.54
CA GLN A 124 9.84 0.59 3.53
C GLN A 124 10.87 1.71 3.34
N ASN A 125 11.30 2.34 4.43
CA ASN A 125 12.27 3.43 4.38
C ASN A 125 13.64 2.95 3.88
N SER A 126 14.09 1.77 4.31
CA SER A 126 15.31 1.15 3.80
C SER A 126 15.21 0.82 2.31
N TRP A 127 14.07 0.33 1.84
CA TRP A 127 13.82 0.03 0.43
C TRP A 127 13.90 1.29 -0.43
N LEU A 128 13.18 2.34 -0.06
CA LEU A 128 13.18 3.62 -0.78
C LEU A 128 14.57 4.26 -0.83
N THR A 129 15.33 4.18 0.26
CA THR A 129 16.71 4.68 0.31
C THR A 129 17.60 3.93 -0.67
N GLN A 130 17.51 2.60 -0.72
CA GLN A 130 18.29 1.78 -1.65
C GLN A 130 17.93 2.07 -3.10
N GLN A 131 16.63 2.15 -3.43
CA GLN A 131 16.18 2.48 -4.79
C GLN A 131 16.66 3.87 -5.23
N THR A 132 16.64 4.85 -4.32
CA THR A 132 17.17 6.20 -4.58
C THR A 132 18.68 6.17 -4.90
N GLN A 133 19.45 5.40 -4.13
CA GLN A 133 20.90 5.28 -4.36
C GLN A 133 21.22 4.59 -5.68
N ILE A 134 20.50 3.51 -6.03
CA ILE A 134 20.66 2.78 -7.29
C ILE A 134 20.37 3.70 -8.48
N GLN A 135 19.28 4.48 -8.43
CA GLN A 135 18.95 5.42 -9.50
C GLN A 135 19.98 6.54 -9.63
N ASN A 136 20.45 7.10 -8.52
CA ASN A 136 21.48 8.15 -8.53
C ASN A 136 22.82 7.65 -9.08
N ASN A 137 23.14 6.36 -8.93
CA ASN A 137 24.34 5.76 -9.49
C ASN A 137 24.22 5.39 -10.98
N GLN A 138 23.01 5.37 -11.55
CA GLN A 138 22.77 4.92 -12.92
C GLN A 138 22.48 6.05 -13.94
N LEU A 139 22.16 7.30 -13.55
CA LEU A 139 22.05 8.46 -14.49
C LEU A 139 22.27 9.84 -13.81
N PRO A 140 22.94 10.82 -14.47
CA PRO A 140 22.97 12.21 -14.01
C PRO A 140 21.67 12.96 -14.37
N SER A 141 21.00 13.47 -13.32
CA SER A 141 20.00 14.56 -13.30
C SER A 141 18.79 14.48 -14.26
N LYS A 142 17.71 13.79 -13.87
CA LYS A 142 16.32 14.18 -14.25
C LYS A 142 15.19 13.60 -13.38
N ASN A 143 15.42 12.55 -12.58
CA ASN A 143 14.35 11.85 -11.85
C ASN A 143 14.17 12.24 -10.36
N MET A 144 14.90 13.24 -9.86
CA MET A 144 14.90 13.60 -8.43
C MET A 144 13.60 14.29 -7.94
N LEU A 145 12.73 14.76 -8.84
CA LEU A 145 11.48 15.43 -8.50
C LEU A 145 10.37 14.45 -8.06
N GLY A 146 10.16 13.35 -8.80
CA GLY A 146 9.13 12.35 -8.45
C GLY A 146 9.39 11.65 -7.13
N MET A 147 10.65 11.33 -6.81
CA MET A 147 10.98 10.67 -5.54
C MET A 147 10.80 11.57 -4.32
N LYS A 148 11.00 12.90 -4.47
CA LYS A 148 10.70 13.85 -3.39
C LYS A 148 9.20 13.97 -3.16
N GLU A 149 8.39 13.82 -4.20
CA GLU A 149 6.94 13.76 -4.12
C GLU A 149 6.48 12.45 -3.45
N ASP A 150 7.09 11.31 -3.76
CA ASP A 150 6.75 10.00 -3.16
C ASP A 150 7.09 9.94 -1.66
N VAL A 151 8.29 10.41 -1.28
CA VAL A 151 8.72 10.51 0.12
C VAL A 151 7.90 11.59 0.87
N GLY A 152 7.57 12.70 0.20
CA GLY A 152 6.74 13.77 0.76
C GLY A 152 5.26 13.40 0.91
N ALA A 153 4.71 12.56 0.03
CA ALA A 153 3.36 12.00 0.12
C ALA A 153 3.26 11.01 1.29
N MET A 154 4.30 10.19 1.50
CA MET A 154 4.42 9.31 2.67
C MET A 154 4.52 10.07 4.00
N GLN A 155 5.33 11.14 4.07
CA GLN A 155 5.45 11.96 5.28
C GLN A 155 4.15 12.71 5.63
N LYS A 156 3.24 12.89 4.66
CA LYS A 156 1.89 13.44 4.91
C LYS A 156 0.90 12.38 5.39
N GLN A 157 1.22 11.10 5.26
CA GLN A 157 0.37 9.99 5.70
C GLN A 157 0.66 9.55 7.16
N ILE A 158 1.76 9.99 7.78
CA ILE A 158 2.14 9.68 9.18
C ILE A 158 1.86 10.88 10.09
#